data_AF-A0A2D5WYB2-F1
#
_entry.id   AF-A0A2D5WYB2-F1
#
_cell.length_a   1.000
_cell.length_b   1.000
_cell.length_c   1.000
_cell.angle_alpha   90.00
_cell.angle_beta   90.00
_cell.angle_gamma   90.00
#
_symmetry.space_group_name_H-M   'P 1'
#
loop_
_entity.id
_entity.type
_entity.pdbx_description
1 polymer ?
#
loop_
_entity_poly.entity_id
_entity_poly.type
_entity_poly.pdbx_seq_one_letter_code
_entity_poly.pdbx_strand_id
1 'polypeptide(L)'
;MSKVTKTFTFKVPDDYTLQEAANDSSVSFTYHGPHYLKIELDRNNKFIAADETTLEEWTQETRDGAENAVLVNALATPLEASIFWEMKDSDVADLPQRTKTGPDGLQYKYPWPLPPHKAYQKDEMVWNSNTLNWNTPYPWHKTWMTWEGITIQANSVETRAQAWLDADSGGDSDLTAAWTKIKDEAANKVNAWSSAGFLPHEVQFRLTPEDSDAAVELANRPAEEEDSA
;
A
#
# COMPACT_ATOMS: atom_id res chain seq x y z
N MET A 1 -20.40 15.84 -11.45
CA MET A 1 -19.31 16.02 -12.43
C MET A 1 -19.18 14.75 -13.28
N SER A 2 -18.54 14.79 -14.46
CA SER A 2 -18.43 13.61 -15.33
C SER A 2 -17.25 12.72 -14.92
N LYS A 3 -17.52 11.42 -14.73
CA LYS A 3 -16.47 10.40 -14.60
C LYS A 3 -16.01 9.96 -15.98
N VAL A 4 -14.75 9.58 -16.09
CA VAL A 4 -14.12 9.06 -17.31
C VAL A 4 -13.42 7.75 -17.03
N THR A 5 -13.21 6.98 -18.09
CA THR A 5 -12.46 5.73 -18.05
C THR A 5 -11.37 5.77 -19.10
N LYS A 6 -10.14 5.46 -18.70
CA LYS A 6 -8.98 5.49 -19.60
C LYS A 6 -7.98 4.41 -19.24
N THR A 7 -7.73 3.51 -20.18
CA THR A 7 -6.64 2.53 -20.08
C THR A 7 -5.35 3.13 -20.60
N PHE A 8 -4.25 2.91 -19.87
CA PHE A 8 -2.91 3.38 -20.20
C PHE A 8 -1.86 2.43 -19.63
N THR A 9 -0.62 2.58 -20.09
CA THR A 9 0.54 1.82 -19.60
C THR A 9 1.49 2.71 -18.83
N PHE A 10 2.09 2.20 -17.77
CA PHE A 10 3.08 2.94 -16.98
C PHE A 10 4.14 2.01 -16.42
N LYS A 11 5.26 2.58 -15.98
CA LYS A 11 6.41 1.85 -15.43
C LYS A 11 6.13 1.44 -13.99
N VAL A 12 6.55 0.24 -13.62
CA VAL A 12 6.46 -0.24 -12.23
C VAL A 12 7.84 -0.55 -11.68
N PRO A 13 8.06 -0.39 -10.37
CA PRO A 13 9.27 -0.89 -9.74
C PRO A 13 9.32 -2.43 -9.84
N ASP A 14 10.50 -3.01 -9.59
CA ASP A 14 10.71 -4.46 -9.70
C ASP A 14 9.84 -5.26 -8.69
N ASP A 15 9.55 -4.67 -7.52
CA ASP A 15 8.55 -5.15 -6.56
C ASP A 15 8.04 -3.98 -5.70
N TYR A 16 7.03 -4.22 -4.87
CA TYR A 16 6.44 -3.20 -4.03
C TYR A 16 7.46 -2.54 -3.08
N THR A 17 7.47 -1.21 -3.06
CA THR A 17 8.40 -0.35 -2.30
C THR A 17 9.88 -0.42 -2.71
N LEU A 18 10.26 -1.26 -3.68
CA LEU A 18 11.62 -1.23 -4.22
C LEU A 18 11.84 0.07 -4.99
N GLN A 19 13.02 0.67 -4.80
CA GLN A 19 13.39 1.94 -5.43
C GLN A 19 14.12 1.73 -6.77
N GLU A 20 13.97 0.54 -7.34
CA GLU A 20 14.65 0.07 -8.53
C GLU A 20 13.63 -0.42 -9.56
N ALA A 21 13.94 -0.22 -10.84
CA ALA A 21 13.17 -0.69 -11.98
C ALA A 21 14.13 -1.29 -13.02
N ALA A 22 15.02 -2.18 -12.58
CA ALA A 22 16.07 -2.76 -13.41
C ALA A 22 15.51 -3.64 -14.53
N ASN A 23 14.34 -4.27 -14.30
CA ASN A 23 13.65 -5.05 -15.33
C ASN A 23 12.92 -4.18 -16.36
N ASP A 24 12.86 -2.86 -16.14
CA ASP A 24 12.18 -1.88 -17.00
C ASP A 24 10.70 -2.23 -17.29
N SER A 25 10.05 -2.89 -16.32
CA SER A 25 8.70 -3.42 -16.45
C SER A 25 7.65 -2.32 -16.61
N SER A 26 6.64 -2.58 -17.44
CA SER A 26 5.46 -1.74 -17.58
C SER A 26 4.19 -2.59 -17.46
N VAL A 27 3.14 -2.01 -16.88
CA VAL A 27 1.84 -2.67 -16.76
C VAL A 27 0.73 -1.78 -17.29
N SER A 28 -0.39 -2.40 -17.67
CA SER A 28 -1.61 -1.70 -18.07
C SER A 28 -2.50 -1.45 -16.86
N PHE A 29 -3.09 -0.27 -16.76
CA PHE A 29 -4.07 0.08 -15.74
C PHE A 29 -5.19 0.92 -16.34
N THR A 30 -6.38 0.80 -15.77
CA THR A 30 -7.57 1.52 -16.20
C THR A 30 -7.97 2.52 -15.13
N TYR A 31 -7.75 3.80 -15.41
CA TYR A 31 -8.29 4.88 -14.59
C TYR A 31 -9.82 4.87 -14.67
N HIS A 32 -10.46 5.00 -13.52
CA HIS A 32 -11.88 5.31 -13.39
C HIS A 32 -12.04 6.38 -12.29
N GLY A 33 -12.57 7.53 -12.66
CA GLY A 33 -12.71 8.66 -11.73
C GLY A 33 -13.09 9.97 -12.45
N PRO A 34 -13.00 11.12 -11.77
CA PRO A 34 -13.32 12.43 -12.33
C PRO A 34 -12.52 12.76 -13.61
N HIS A 35 -13.15 13.47 -14.55
CA HIS A 35 -12.44 13.95 -15.74
C HIS A 35 -11.33 14.94 -15.38
N TYR A 36 -11.61 15.86 -14.46
CA TYR A 36 -10.66 16.89 -14.03
C TYR A 36 -10.45 16.81 -12.53
N LEU A 37 -9.19 16.97 -12.15
CA LEU A 37 -8.78 17.08 -10.76
C LEU A 37 -8.07 18.42 -10.56
N LYS A 38 -8.47 19.15 -9.51
CA LYS A 38 -7.71 20.27 -8.98
C LYS A 38 -6.67 19.69 -8.02
N ILE A 39 -5.40 19.94 -8.30
CA ILE A 39 -4.29 19.52 -7.44
C ILE A 39 -3.74 20.75 -6.73
N GLU A 40 -3.91 20.79 -5.42
CA GLU A 40 -3.36 21.86 -4.59
C GLU A 40 -1.89 21.60 -4.28
N LEU A 41 -1.07 22.65 -4.34
CA LEU A 41 0.38 22.57 -4.16
C LEU A 41 0.86 23.37 -2.95
N ASP A 42 1.94 22.89 -2.32
CA ASP A 42 2.67 23.63 -1.29
C ASP A 42 3.60 24.69 -1.90
N ARG A 43 4.23 25.49 -1.04
CA ARG A 43 5.19 26.53 -1.46
C ARG A 43 6.41 26.00 -2.22
N ASN A 44 6.64 24.69 -2.21
CA ASN A 44 7.70 23.99 -2.93
C ASN A 44 7.17 23.27 -4.19
N ASN A 45 5.94 23.56 -4.60
CA ASN A 45 5.24 22.92 -5.73
C ASN A 45 5.01 21.41 -5.57
N LYS A 46 4.89 20.93 -4.33
CA LYS A 46 4.55 19.53 -4.02
C LYS A 46 3.07 19.35 -3.75
N PHE A 47 2.59 18.15 -3.97
CA PHE A 47 1.20 17.75 -3.71
C PHE A 47 0.75 18.04 -2.26
N ILE A 48 -0.45 18.61 -2.10
CA ILE A 48 -1.17 18.73 -0.83
C ILE A 48 -2.49 17.95 -0.88
N ALA A 49 -3.33 18.26 -1.87
CA ALA A 49 -4.68 17.72 -1.98
C ALA A 49 -5.10 17.54 -3.44
N ALA A 50 -6.07 16.65 -3.65
CA ALA A 50 -6.71 16.41 -4.94
C ALA A 50 -8.23 16.36 -4.77
N ASP A 51 -8.90 17.29 -5.43
CA ASP A 51 -10.35 17.41 -5.45
C ASP A 51 -10.88 17.26 -6.87
N GLU A 52 -12.07 16.68 -6.99
CA GLU A 52 -12.79 16.68 -8.26
C GLU A 52 -13.24 18.10 -8.63
N THR A 53 -13.13 18.45 -9.90
CA THR A 53 -13.56 19.76 -10.40
C THR A 53 -14.07 19.64 -11.84
N THR A 54 -14.57 20.75 -12.39
CA THR A 54 -14.86 20.90 -13.81
C THR A 54 -13.96 21.95 -14.45
N LEU A 55 -13.85 21.93 -15.78
CA LEU A 55 -13.10 22.96 -16.51
C LEU A 55 -13.69 24.36 -16.31
N GLU A 56 -15.02 24.45 -16.16
CA GLU A 56 -15.73 25.72 -15.92
C GLU A 56 -15.41 26.28 -14.53
N GLU A 57 -15.56 25.47 -13.48
CA GLU A 57 -15.22 25.85 -12.09
C GLU A 57 -13.75 26.24 -11.98
N TRP A 58 -12.83 25.43 -12.52
CA TRP A 58 -11.41 25.75 -12.54
C TRP A 58 -11.11 27.09 -13.23
N THR A 59 -11.73 27.34 -14.40
CA THR A 59 -11.53 28.58 -15.14
C THR A 59 -12.05 29.79 -14.37
N GLN A 60 -13.16 29.63 -13.65
CA GLN A 60 -13.72 30.69 -12.81
C GLN A 60 -12.81 30.97 -11.60
N GLU A 61 -12.38 29.94 -10.86
CA GLU A 61 -11.45 30.08 -9.73
C GLU A 61 -10.12 30.73 -10.15
N THR A 62 -9.58 30.34 -11.32
CA THR A 62 -8.32 30.90 -11.82
C THR A 62 -8.46 32.39 -12.15
N ARG A 63 -9.62 32.83 -12.66
CA ARG A 63 -9.91 34.26 -12.88
C ARG A 63 -9.97 35.03 -11.56
N ASP A 64 -10.47 34.39 -10.52
CA ASP A 64 -10.59 34.96 -9.18
C ASP A 64 -9.27 34.90 -8.37
N GLY A 65 -8.21 34.34 -8.97
CA GLY A 65 -6.86 34.31 -8.41
C GLY A 65 -6.51 33.02 -7.65
N ALA A 66 -6.91 31.85 -8.16
CA ALA A 66 -6.58 30.55 -7.57
C ALA A 66 -5.11 30.45 -7.13
N GLU A 67 -4.90 30.32 -5.82
CA GLU A 67 -3.56 30.19 -5.25
C GLU A 67 -3.03 28.77 -5.45
N ASN A 68 -1.88 28.68 -6.13
CA ASN A 68 -0.97 27.54 -6.16
C ASN A 68 -1.61 26.15 -6.37
N ALA A 69 -2.44 26.02 -7.39
CA ALA A 69 -3.03 24.76 -7.81
C ALA A 69 -2.80 24.50 -9.31
N VAL A 70 -2.96 23.24 -9.73
CA VAL A 70 -2.90 22.84 -11.14
C VAL A 70 -4.07 21.95 -11.52
N LEU A 71 -4.52 22.06 -12.77
CA LEU A 71 -5.58 21.22 -13.33
C LEU A 71 -4.98 19.99 -14.00
N VAL A 72 -5.37 18.80 -13.53
CA VAL A 72 -5.06 17.53 -14.19
C VAL A 72 -6.26 17.08 -15.01
N ASN A 73 -6.04 16.80 -16.30
CA ASN A 73 -7.03 16.21 -17.19
C ASN A 73 -6.77 14.70 -17.30
N ALA A 74 -7.65 13.88 -16.73
CA ALA A 74 -7.48 12.43 -16.69
C ALA A 74 -7.48 11.74 -18.08
N LEU A 75 -8.03 12.37 -19.13
CA LEU A 75 -7.95 11.81 -20.48
C LEU A 75 -6.59 12.06 -21.16
N ALA A 76 -5.91 13.15 -20.79
CA ALA A 76 -4.61 13.53 -21.33
C ALA A 76 -3.45 12.96 -20.50
N THR A 77 -3.57 13.02 -19.17
CA THR A 77 -2.56 12.59 -18.19
C THR A 77 -3.19 11.59 -17.21
N PRO A 78 -3.58 10.38 -17.67
CA PRO A 78 -4.30 9.40 -16.86
C PRO A 78 -3.43 8.79 -15.75
N LEU A 79 -2.10 8.78 -15.91
CA LEU A 79 -1.20 8.28 -14.88
C LEU A 79 -1.23 9.19 -13.64
N GLU A 80 -1.05 10.48 -13.86
CA GLU A 80 -1.08 11.52 -12.83
C GLU A 80 -2.45 11.53 -12.14
N ALA A 81 -3.54 11.47 -12.92
CA ALA A 81 -4.88 11.36 -12.36
C ALA A 81 -5.05 10.10 -11.48
N SER A 82 -4.48 8.96 -11.89
CA SER A 82 -4.53 7.72 -11.11
C SER A 82 -3.70 7.78 -9.83
N ILE A 83 -2.55 8.46 -9.86
CA ILE A 83 -1.69 8.67 -8.70
C ILE A 83 -2.41 9.55 -7.67
N PHE A 84 -3.01 10.67 -8.09
CA PHE A 84 -3.62 11.64 -7.17
C PHE A 84 -5.03 11.24 -6.70
N TRP A 85 -5.81 10.56 -7.53
CA TRP A 85 -7.16 10.11 -7.16
C TRP A 85 -7.16 8.86 -6.30
N GLU A 86 -6.08 8.06 -6.33
CA GLU A 86 -5.87 6.89 -5.47
C GLU A 86 -7.00 5.86 -5.50
N MET A 87 -7.69 5.74 -6.64
CA MET A 87 -8.81 4.81 -6.79
C MET A 87 -9.90 5.01 -5.72
N LYS A 88 -10.18 6.25 -5.25
CA LYS A 88 -11.24 6.53 -4.24
C LYS A 88 -12.63 5.92 -4.57
N ASP A 89 -12.88 5.58 -5.82
CA ASP A 89 -14.11 4.96 -6.31
C ASP A 89 -14.03 3.42 -6.46
N SER A 90 -12.98 2.77 -5.97
CA SER A 90 -12.74 1.32 -6.14
C SER A 90 -11.97 0.75 -4.96
N ASP A 91 -12.17 -0.54 -4.66
CA ASP A 91 -11.38 -1.19 -3.62
C ASP A 91 -10.07 -1.75 -4.20
N VAL A 92 -8.95 -1.49 -3.51
CA VAL A 92 -7.65 -2.07 -3.87
C VAL A 92 -7.64 -3.59 -3.63
N ALA A 93 -8.50 -4.09 -2.72
CA ALA A 93 -8.66 -5.52 -2.47
C ALA A 93 -9.27 -6.28 -3.66
N ASP A 94 -10.02 -5.59 -4.54
CA ASP A 94 -10.61 -6.19 -5.74
C ASP A 94 -9.58 -6.41 -6.86
N LEU A 95 -8.39 -5.81 -6.74
CA LEU A 95 -7.30 -6.04 -7.70
C LEU A 95 -6.69 -7.43 -7.49
N PRO A 96 -6.08 -8.03 -8.54
CA PRO A 96 -5.30 -9.25 -8.38
C PRO A 96 -4.24 -9.09 -7.30
N GLN A 97 -4.19 -10.03 -6.35
CA GLN A 97 -3.28 -9.98 -5.21
C GLN A 97 -2.13 -10.97 -5.40
N ARG A 98 -0.92 -10.56 -5.05
CA ARG A 98 0.17 -11.48 -4.73
C ARG A 98 0.12 -11.83 -3.25
N THR A 99 0.46 -13.08 -2.94
CA THR A 99 0.55 -13.58 -1.57
C THR A 99 1.98 -14.06 -1.31
N LYS A 100 2.57 -13.61 -0.20
CA LYS A 100 3.84 -14.12 0.34
C LYS A 100 3.55 -14.75 1.70
N THR A 101 3.95 -16.02 1.88
CA THR A 101 3.76 -16.74 3.14
C THR A 101 5.04 -16.67 3.97
N GLY A 102 4.94 -16.04 5.14
CA GLY A 102 6.03 -15.89 6.09
C GLY A 102 6.42 -17.21 6.77
N PRO A 103 7.58 -17.22 7.47
CA PRO A 103 8.11 -18.42 8.13
C PRO A 103 7.22 -18.98 9.24
N ASP A 104 6.31 -18.17 9.79
CA ASP A 104 5.33 -18.55 10.80
C ASP A 104 3.97 -18.95 10.20
N GLY A 105 3.86 -18.98 8.86
CA GLY A 105 2.64 -19.30 8.11
C GLY A 105 1.69 -18.12 7.90
N LEU A 106 2.00 -16.92 8.43
CA LEU A 106 1.19 -15.73 8.17
C LEU A 106 1.37 -15.26 6.72
N GLN A 107 0.30 -14.68 6.15
CA GLN A 107 0.30 -14.23 4.76
C GLN A 107 0.36 -12.72 4.66
N TYR A 108 1.29 -12.22 3.86
CA TYR A 108 1.28 -10.85 3.38
C TYR A 108 0.66 -10.80 1.98
N LYS A 109 -0.36 -9.94 1.80
CA LYS A 109 -1.04 -9.75 0.51
C LYS A 109 -0.91 -8.30 0.06
N TYR A 110 -0.66 -8.13 -1.24
CA TYR A 110 -0.57 -6.82 -1.85
C TYR A 110 -0.99 -6.90 -3.32
N PRO A 111 -1.53 -5.81 -3.90
CA PRO A 111 -1.97 -5.81 -5.28
C PRO A 111 -0.78 -5.99 -6.23
N TRP A 112 -0.92 -6.86 -7.22
CA TRP A 112 0.04 -6.98 -8.31
C TRP A 112 -0.61 -7.33 -9.65
N PRO A 113 -0.39 -6.55 -10.72
CA PRO A 113 0.49 -5.38 -10.78
C PRO A 113 0.08 -4.23 -9.85
N LEU A 114 1.04 -3.45 -9.37
CA LEU A 114 0.77 -2.33 -8.48
C LEU A 114 -0.13 -1.31 -9.20
N PRO A 115 -1.19 -0.78 -8.57
CA PRO A 115 -1.87 0.39 -9.10
C PRO A 115 -0.94 1.62 -8.99
N PRO A 116 -1.13 2.65 -9.84
CA PRO A 116 -0.24 3.81 -9.90
C PRO A 116 0.08 4.49 -8.56
N HIS A 117 -0.93 4.68 -7.70
CA HIS A 117 -0.75 5.30 -6.39
C HIS A 117 0.01 4.43 -5.36
N LYS A 118 0.21 3.13 -5.65
CA LYS A 118 1.10 2.24 -4.90
C LYS A 118 2.48 2.09 -5.55
N ALA A 119 2.61 2.44 -6.83
CA ALA A 119 3.89 2.45 -7.53
C ALA A 119 4.67 3.75 -7.26
N TYR A 120 4.01 4.90 -7.16
CA TYR A 120 4.65 6.22 -7.07
C TYR A 120 4.34 6.96 -5.76
N GLN A 121 5.29 7.77 -5.29
CA GLN A 121 5.14 8.61 -4.10
C GLN A 121 4.59 10.00 -4.47
N LYS A 122 3.26 10.17 -4.41
CA LYS A 122 2.61 11.44 -4.79
C LYS A 122 3.15 12.65 -4.02
N ASP A 123 3.45 12.51 -2.73
CA ASP A 123 3.89 13.62 -1.86
C ASP A 123 5.32 14.11 -2.18
N GLU A 124 6.06 13.35 -3.00
CA GLU A 124 7.39 13.73 -3.47
C GLU A 124 7.41 14.17 -4.93
N MET A 125 6.27 14.07 -5.64
CA MET A 125 6.14 14.64 -6.98
C MET A 125 6.20 16.16 -6.89
N VAL A 126 6.97 16.78 -7.80
CA VAL A 126 7.18 18.23 -7.84
C VAL A 126 6.69 18.77 -9.17
N TRP A 127 5.80 19.76 -9.13
CA TRP A 127 5.37 20.49 -10.31
C TRP A 127 6.42 21.52 -10.74
N ASN A 128 6.69 21.57 -12.04
CA ASN A 128 7.57 22.56 -12.65
C ASN A 128 6.74 23.61 -13.39
N SER A 129 6.62 24.79 -12.78
CA SER A 129 5.85 25.91 -13.32
C SER A 129 6.44 26.52 -14.59
N ASN A 130 7.74 26.34 -14.86
CA ASN A 130 8.37 26.84 -16.08
C ASN A 130 8.01 25.99 -17.30
N THR A 131 7.92 24.68 -17.11
CA THR A 131 7.61 23.73 -18.19
C THR A 131 6.14 23.32 -18.20
N LEU A 132 5.36 23.74 -17.20
CA LEU A 132 3.98 23.32 -16.99
C LEU A 132 3.80 21.80 -17.00
N ASN A 133 4.71 21.11 -16.30
CA ASN A 133 4.72 19.65 -16.22
C ASN A 133 5.23 19.18 -14.86
N TRP A 134 4.89 17.96 -14.46
CA TRP A 134 5.49 17.29 -13.32
C TRP A 134 6.92 16.85 -13.66
N ASN A 135 7.85 16.99 -12.71
CA ASN A 135 9.22 16.52 -12.89
C ASN A 135 9.25 14.99 -12.99
N THR A 136 9.90 14.47 -14.03
CA THR A 136 10.10 13.04 -14.27
C THR A 136 11.59 12.66 -14.15
N PRO A 137 11.92 11.39 -13.83
CA PRO A 137 11.00 10.30 -13.48
C PRO A 137 10.28 10.57 -12.16
N TYR A 138 9.05 10.03 -12.02
CA TYR A 138 8.31 10.13 -10.77
C TYR A 138 8.96 9.28 -9.68
N PRO A 139 9.00 9.75 -8.43
CA PRO A 139 9.57 8.99 -7.32
C PRO A 139 8.76 7.73 -7.07
N TRP A 140 9.43 6.59 -6.88
CA TRP A 140 8.79 5.35 -6.49
C TRP A 140 8.21 5.47 -5.08
N HIS A 141 7.16 4.71 -4.80
CA HIS A 141 6.57 4.63 -3.47
C HIS A 141 7.60 4.07 -2.48
N LYS A 142 7.78 4.75 -1.35
CA LYS A 142 8.80 4.37 -0.36
C LYS A 142 8.19 3.46 0.69
N THR A 143 9.03 2.62 1.28
CA THR A 143 8.61 1.88 2.47
C THR A 143 8.39 2.84 3.63
N TRP A 144 7.32 2.59 4.40
CA TRP A 144 6.99 3.32 5.64
C TRP A 144 7.50 2.59 6.89
N MET A 145 8.16 1.45 6.72
CA MET A 145 8.55 0.55 7.80
C MET A 145 10.04 0.24 7.75
N THR A 146 10.66 0.15 8.92
CA THR A 146 12.06 -0.24 9.08
C THR A 146 12.17 -1.51 9.92
N TRP A 147 13.28 -2.23 9.80
CA TRP A 147 13.55 -3.37 10.67
C TRP A 147 13.60 -2.99 12.15
N GLU A 148 14.10 -1.80 12.49
CA GLU A 148 14.05 -1.27 13.85
C GLU A 148 12.61 -1.11 14.35
N GLY A 149 11.71 -0.58 13.51
CA GLY A 149 10.29 -0.49 13.82
C GLY A 149 9.64 -1.86 14.05
N ILE A 150 10.02 -2.87 13.25
CA ILE A 150 9.59 -4.26 13.44
C ILE A 150 10.14 -4.85 14.75
N THR A 151 11.40 -4.59 15.10
CA THR A 151 11.98 -5.01 16.39
C THR A 151 11.18 -4.46 17.57
N ILE A 152 10.80 -3.18 17.54
CA ILE A 152 10.01 -2.55 18.61
C ILE A 152 8.63 -3.22 18.73
N GLN A 153 7.96 -3.48 17.60
CA GLN A 153 6.68 -4.18 17.59
C GLN A 153 6.80 -5.60 18.13
N ALA A 154 7.83 -6.35 17.70
CA ALA A 154 8.11 -7.70 18.16
C ALA A 154 8.32 -7.75 19.68
N ASN A 155 9.13 -6.86 20.24
CA ASN A 155 9.35 -6.78 21.69
C ASN A 155 8.04 -6.45 22.45
N SER A 156 7.17 -5.63 21.86
CA SER A 156 5.87 -5.33 22.46
C SER A 156 4.93 -6.55 22.48
N VAL A 157 4.93 -7.35 21.42
CA VAL A 157 4.16 -8.61 21.36
C VAL A 157 4.71 -9.63 22.35
N GLU A 158 6.03 -9.79 22.40
CA GLU A 158 6.69 -10.69 23.36
C GLU A 158 6.35 -10.33 24.81
N THR A 159 6.45 -9.04 25.16
CA THR A 159 6.13 -8.54 26.50
C THR A 159 4.67 -8.81 26.87
N ARG A 160 3.75 -8.60 25.92
CA ARG A 160 2.33 -8.86 26.14
C ARG A 160 2.04 -10.36 26.34
N ALA A 161 2.64 -11.22 25.52
CA ALA A 161 2.50 -12.66 25.65
C ALA A 161 3.07 -13.15 26.99
N GLN A 162 4.23 -12.65 27.41
CA GLN A 162 4.83 -12.98 28.70
C GLN A 162 3.93 -12.53 29.86
N ALA A 163 3.39 -11.32 29.82
CA ALA A 163 2.49 -10.82 30.86
C ALA A 163 1.22 -11.67 31.00
N TRP A 164 0.70 -12.21 29.89
CA TRP A 164 -0.41 -13.16 29.94
C TRP A 164 0.01 -14.47 30.60
N LEU A 165 1.15 -15.05 30.19
CA LEU A 165 1.68 -16.31 30.74
C LEU A 165 1.96 -16.21 32.25
N ASP A 166 2.47 -15.07 32.71
CA ASP A 166 2.73 -14.83 34.15
C ASP A 166 1.43 -14.71 34.96
N ALA A 167 0.35 -14.26 34.34
CA ALA A 167 -0.96 -14.09 34.98
C ALA A 167 -1.82 -15.35 34.93
N ASP A 168 -1.52 -16.30 34.03
CA ASP A 168 -2.26 -17.55 33.93
C ASP A 168 -1.98 -18.44 35.16
N SER A 169 -2.93 -18.39 36.09
CA SER A 169 -2.94 -19.22 37.31
C SER A 169 -3.81 -20.47 37.15
N GLY A 170 -4.52 -20.60 36.01
CA GLY A 170 -5.53 -21.63 35.76
C GLY A 170 -5.05 -22.82 34.92
N GLY A 171 -3.97 -22.66 34.13
CA GLY A 171 -3.29 -23.77 33.47
C GLY A 171 -4.09 -24.42 32.34
N ASP A 172 -4.76 -23.62 31.51
CA ASP A 172 -5.24 -24.12 30.22
C ASP A 172 -4.01 -24.41 29.35
N SER A 173 -3.71 -25.69 29.16
CA SER A 173 -2.51 -26.13 28.45
C SER A 173 -2.47 -25.65 27.01
N ASP A 174 -3.63 -25.50 26.36
CA ASP A 174 -3.74 -25.15 24.96
C ASP A 174 -3.53 -23.65 24.78
N LEU A 175 -4.15 -22.83 25.63
CA LEU A 175 -3.90 -21.38 25.66
C LEU A 175 -2.46 -21.06 26.06
N THR A 176 -1.91 -21.76 27.05
CA THR A 176 -0.50 -21.63 27.44
C THR A 176 0.44 -21.93 26.28
N ALA A 177 0.17 -23.01 25.52
CA ALA A 177 0.94 -23.36 24.34
C ALA A 177 0.84 -22.31 23.23
N ALA A 178 -0.37 -21.79 22.97
CA ALA A 178 -0.59 -20.76 21.97
C ALA A 178 0.14 -19.45 22.30
N TRP A 179 0.07 -18.97 23.55
CA TRP A 179 0.80 -17.78 23.98
C TRP A 179 2.32 -17.97 23.99
N THR A 180 2.80 -19.16 24.35
CA THR A 180 4.23 -19.50 24.26
C THR A 180 4.70 -19.42 22.81
N LYS A 181 3.92 -19.97 21.85
CA LYS A 181 4.23 -19.88 20.43
C LYS A 181 4.31 -18.43 19.94
N ILE A 182 3.34 -17.59 20.30
CA ILE A 182 3.34 -16.15 19.92
C ILE A 182 4.58 -15.45 20.45
N LYS A 183 4.94 -15.71 21.71
CA LYS A 183 6.13 -15.14 22.34
C LYS A 183 7.41 -15.53 21.58
N ASP A 184 7.58 -16.82 21.31
CA ASP A 184 8.78 -17.34 20.63
C ASP A 184 8.87 -16.86 19.17
N GLU A 185 7.73 -16.75 18.47
CA GLU A 185 7.66 -16.15 17.14
C GLU A 185 8.02 -14.66 17.14
N ALA A 186 7.58 -13.91 18.16
CA ALA A 186 7.91 -12.50 18.31
C ALA A 186 9.41 -12.31 18.58
N ALA A 187 9.99 -13.08 19.51
CA ALA A 187 11.42 -13.00 19.85
C ALA A 187 12.34 -13.26 18.63
N ASN A 188 11.91 -14.12 17.70
CA ASN A 188 12.67 -14.48 16.51
C ASN A 188 12.24 -13.74 15.24
N LYS A 189 11.26 -12.83 15.33
CA LYS A 189 10.53 -12.30 14.16
C LYS A 189 11.43 -11.69 13.10
N VAL A 190 12.28 -10.75 13.50
CA VAL A 190 13.16 -10.01 12.57
C VAL A 190 14.12 -10.95 11.87
N ASN A 191 14.78 -11.85 12.60
CA ASN A 191 15.74 -12.80 12.03
C ASN A 191 15.07 -13.77 11.06
N ALA A 192 13.92 -14.33 11.44
CA ALA A 192 13.20 -15.30 10.62
C ALA A 192 12.72 -14.69 9.30
N TRP A 193 12.10 -13.50 9.35
CA TRP A 193 11.52 -12.87 8.18
C TRP A 193 12.58 -12.24 7.26
N SER A 194 13.59 -11.56 7.82
CA SER A 194 14.68 -10.99 7.01
C SER A 194 15.49 -12.08 6.29
N SER A 195 15.77 -13.20 6.95
CA SER A 195 16.48 -14.34 6.34
C SER A 195 15.65 -15.04 5.26
N ALA A 196 14.32 -14.94 5.33
CA ALA A 196 13.40 -15.43 4.32
C ALA A 196 13.23 -14.46 3.12
N GLY A 197 13.95 -13.33 3.11
CA GLY A 197 13.94 -12.37 2.00
C GLY A 197 12.76 -11.40 2.01
N PHE A 198 12.02 -11.31 3.13
CA PHE A 198 10.94 -10.34 3.27
C PHE A 198 11.49 -8.93 3.52
N LEU A 199 10.71 -7.92 3.15
CA LEU A 199 10.92 -6.52 3.50
C LEU A 199 10.18 -6.18 4.81
N PRO A 200 10.58 -5.14 5.55
CA PRO A 200 10.00 -4.83 6.86
C PRO A 200 8.48 -4.64 6.84
N HIS A 201 7.94 -3.99 5.82
CA HIS A 201 6.51 -3.72 5.70
C HIS A 201 5.66 -4.97 5.35
N GLU A 202 6.32 -6.08 5.01
CA GLU A 202 5.66 -7.35 4.70
C GLU A 202 5.46 -8.20 5.96
N VAL A 203 6.16 -7.88 7.06
CA VAL A 203 6.13 -8.65 8.31
C VAL A 203 4.74 -8.63 8.94
N GLN A 204 4.22 -9.83 9.25
CA GLN A 204 2.95 -10.02 9.93
C GLN A 204 3.15 -10.53 11.37
N PHE A 205 2.19 -10.22 12.24
CA PHE A 205 2.19 -10.63 13.65
C PHE A 205 0.93 -11.39 14.02
N ARG A 206 1.10 -12.44 14.84
CA ARG A 206 0.03 -12.93 15.71
C ARG A 206 0.11 -12.11 17.00
N LEU A 207 -1.01 -11.50 17.38
CA LEU A 207 -1.17 -10.70 18.58
C LEU A 207 -1.93 -11.46 19.67
N THR A 208 -2.78 -12.42 19.29
CA THR A 208 -3.55 -13.26 20.19
C THR A 208 -3.63 -14.72 19.72
N PRO A 209 -3.98 -15.68 20.60
CA PRO A 209 -4.17 -17.08 20.23
C PRO A 209 -5.17 -17.29 19.10
N GLU A 210 -6.23 -16.48 19.02
CA GLU A 210 -7.24 -16.56 17.96
C GLU A 210 -6.66 -16.28 16.56
N ASP A 211 -5.56 -15.52 16.47
CA ASP A 211 -4.82 -15.32 15.21
C ASP A 211 -4.15 -16.63 14.72
N SER A 212 -3.98 -17.61 15.61
CA SER A 212 -3.45 -18.93 15.27
C SER A 212 -4.52 -19.83 14.64
N ASP A 213 -5.77 -19.70 15.08
CA ASP A 213 -6.89 -20.50 14.56
C ASP A 213 -7.27 -20.05 13.14
N ALA A 214 -7.29 -18.74 12.87
CA ALA A 214 -7.56 -18.20 11.54
C ALA A 214 -6.47 -18.58 10.51
N ALA A 215 -5.21 -18.67 10.93
CA ALA A 215 -4.11 -19.07 10.05
C ALA A 215 -4.10 -20.57 9.73
N VAL A 216 -4.47 -21.42 10.71
CA VAL A 216 -4.61 -22.88 10.53
C VAL A 216 -5.84 -23.22 9.68
N GLU A 217 -6.95 -22.50 9.84
CA GLU A 217 -8.16 -22.68 9.03
C GLU A 217 -7.91 -22.28 7.56
N LEU A 218 -7.19 -21.19 7.31
CA LEU A 218 -6.86 -20.73 5.94
C LEU A 218 -5.83 -21.63 5.24
N ALA A 219 -4.86 -22.18 5.97
CA ALA A 219 -3.85 -23.10 5.42
C ALA A 219 -4.39 -24.48 5.06
N ASN A 220 -5.50 -24.90 5.70
CA ASN A 220 -6.17 -26.18 5.45
C ASN A 220 -7.39 -26.07 4.53
N ARG A 221 -7.70 -24.87 4.03
CA ARG A 221 -8.77 -24.69 3.06
C ARG A 221 -8.31 -25.27 1.72
N PRO A 222 -9.01 -26.28 1.16
CA PRO A 222 -8.69 -26.75 -0.18
C PRO A 222 -8.76 -25.56 -1.14
N ALA A 223 -7.84 -25.50 -2.10
CA ALA A 223 -7.88 -24.50 -3.15
C ALA A 223 -9.29 -24.55 -3.77
N GLU A 224 -10.01 -23.43 -3.74
CA GLU A 224 -11.26 -23.32 -4.47
C GLU A 224 -10.94 -23.64 -5.93
N GLU A 225 -11.47 -24.76 -6.42
CA GLU A 225 -11.48 -25.04 -7.85
C GLU A 225 -12.15 -23.83 -8.50
N GLU A 226 -11.41 -23.11 -9.33
CA GLU A 226 -11.97 -22.09 -10.20
C GLU A 226 -13.03 -22.77 -11.06
N ASP A 227 -14.29 -22.66 -10.64
CA ASP A 227 -15.43 -23.12 -11.40
C ASP A 227 -15.57 -22.18 -12.60
N SER A 228 -14.91 -22.57 -13.69
CA SER A 228 -15.03 -21.93 -14.99
C SER A 228 -16.47 -22.10 -15.47
N ALA A 229 -17.24 -21.01 -15.43
CA ALA A 229 -18.51 -20.86 -16.13
C ALA A 229 -18.61 -19.45 -16.75
#